data_AF-A0A9W7XZF9-F1
#
_entry.id   AF-A0A9W7XZF9-F1
#
_cell.length_a   1.000
_cell.length_b   1.000
_cell.length_c   1.000
_cell.angle_alpha   90.00
_cell.angle_beta   90.00
_cell.angle_gamma   90.00
#
_symmetry.space_group_name_H-M   'P 1'
#
loop_
_entity.id
_entity.type
_entity.pdbx_description
1 polymer ?
#
loop_
_entity_poly.entity_id
_entity_poly.type
_entity_poly.pdbx_seq_one_letter_code
_entity_poly.pdbx_strand_id
1 'polypeptide(L)'
;MIGDFFRERASSHHGRPRFQLAALANVPTDGQSVILGNPDTQLFGTTIVDRGWACGYRNCQMLISGLMSDAGRVDTDSSRFPEGHTVPTVRQLQEMLELAWRDGFDADGAEQLGHRVVGTKKWIGTTEIYCILAHLGVRSSIVDFHCPTAPDGTHPALFSWIAEYFTDGRANTTCSSALVGRSQSPESGAASSIRFVAKQPLYLQHQGHSRTVVGVEMSEIGTNLLVFDSDVDTGSGDRLSPFRYMLRSTRGVGQYQVLFIDGDGSSANEAVSQVIASRRIP
;
A
#
# COMPACT_ATOMS: atom_id res chain seq x y z
N MET A 1 11.03 -23.49 27.13
CA MET A 1 10.54 -22.25 27.78
C MET A 1 10.75 -21.07 26.82
N ILE A 2 9.87 -20.95 25.81
CA ILE A 2 9.80 -19.84 24.85
C ILE A 2 8.31 -19.46 24.80
N GLY A 3 7.79 -18.92 25.90
CA GLY A 3 6.35 -18.72 26.07
C GLY A 3 5.94 -17.44 26.81
N ASP A 4 6.88 -16.74 27.45
CA ASP A 4 6.51 -15.70 28.42
C ASP A 4 7.07 -14.30 28.12
N PHE A 5 7.32 -13.97 26.84
CA PHE A 5 7.85 -12.64 26.47
C PHE A 5 6.81 -11.66 25.85
N PHE A 6 5.56 -12.09 25.63
CA PHE A 6 4.53 -11.27 24.97
C PHE A 6 3.43 -10.71 25.89
N ARG A 7 3.53 -10.84 27.22
CA ARG A 7 2.40 -10.54 28.12
C ARG A 7 2.32 -9.15 28.76
N GLU A 8 3.25 -8.22 28.52
CA GLU A 8 3.14 -6.87 29.11
C GLU A 8 3.47 -5.74 28.12
N ARG A 9 2.42 -5.19 27.51
CA ARG A 9 2.16 -3.73 27.31
C ARG A 9 1.04 -3.50 26.27
N ALA A 10 -0.14 -4.05 26.53
CA ALA A 10 -1.37 -3.57 25.92
C ALA A 10 -1.88 -2.33 26.69
N SER A 11 -1.22 -1.19 26.50
CA SER A 11 -1.74 0.11 26.95
C SER A 11 -0.93 1.25 26.32
N SER A 12 -1.21 1.53 25.05
CA SER A 12 -1.04 2.87 24.48
C SER A 12 -1.84 2.94 23.18
N HIS A 13 -2.54 4.05 22.92
CA HIS A 13 -3.50 4.24 21.81
C HIS A 13 -2.83 4.34 20.41
N HIS A 14 -1.75 3.59 20.16
CA HIS A 14 -0.93 3.69 18.95
C HIS A 14 -1.33 2.61 17.95
N GLY A 15 -1.86 3.01 16.79
CA GLY A 15 -2.04 2.11 15.64
C GLY A 15 -3.48 1.72 15.27
N ARG A 16 -4.50 2.53 15.60
CA ARG A 16 -5.82 2.36 14.98
C ARG A 16 -5.88 3.01 13.60
N PRO A 17 -6.58 2.40 12.63
CA PRO A 17 -6.80 2.99 11.32
C PRO A 17 -7.55 4.31 11.45
N ARG A 18 -7.18 5.28 10.61
CA ARG A 18 -7.71 6.65 10.68
C ARG A 18 -8.77 6.94 9.63
N PHE A 19 -8.76 6.19 8.54
CA PHE A 19 -9.73 6.26 7.44
C PHE A 19 -9.75 4.91 6.72
N GLN A 20 -10.90 4.51 6.19
CA GLN A 20 -11.05 3.31 5.35
C GLN A 20 -11.53 3.74 3.97
N LEU A 21 -10.93 3.17 2.91
CA LEU A 21 -11.16 3.61 1.53
C LEU A 21 -12.63 3.50 1.10
N ALA A 22 -13.37 2.53 1.64
CA ALA A 22 -14.80 2.36 1.45
C ALA A 22 -15.63 3.63 1.72
N ALA A 23 -15.16 4.53 2.60
CA ALA A 23 -15.84 5.78 2.91
C ALA A 23 -15.93 6.75 1.71
N LEU A 24 -15.19 6.50 0.63
CA LEU A 24 -15.25 7.30 -0.60
C LEU A 24 -16.40 6.92 -1.55
N ALA A 25 -17.16 5.85 -1.28
CA ALA A 25 -18.13 5.31 -2.23
C ALA A 25 -19.17 6.32 -2.75
N ASN A 26 -19.50 7.35 -1.97
CA ASN A 26 -20.53 8.35 -2.30
C ASN A 26 -19.95 9.77 -2.47
N VAL A 27 -18.64 9.91 -2.66
CA VAL A 27 -18.02 11.23 -2.87
C VAL A 27 -18.30 11.71 -4.30
N PRO A 28 -18.76 12.95 -4.51
CA PRO A 28 -18.92 13.49 -5.87
C PRO A 28 -17.59 13.52 -6.60
N THR A 29 -17.58 13.09 -7.87
CA THR A 29 -16.34 13.03 -8.69
C THR A 29 -16.28 14.12 -9.75
N ASP A 30 -17.17 15.12 -9.73
CA ASP A 30 -17.19 16.26 -10.66
C ASP A 30 -17.00 15.86 -12.14
N GLY A 31 -17.67 14.78 -12.57
CA GLY A 31 -17.59 14.25 -13.94
C GLY A 31 -16.41 13.33 -14.24
N GLN A 32 -15.53 13.05 -13.26
CA GLN A 32 -14.37 12.18 -13.44
C GLN A 32 -14.72 10.71 -13.20
N SER A 33 -14.03 9.82 -13.91
CA SER A 33 -14.08 8.37 -13.65
C SER A 33 -13.04 8.02 -12.60
N VAL A 34 -13.46 7.34 -11.52
CA VAL A 34 -12.59 7.01 -10.40
C VAL A 34 -12.58 5.51 -10.19
N ILE A 35 -11.38 4.92 -10.20
CA ILE A 35 -11.16 3.50 -9.91
C ILE A 35 -10.39 3.40 -8.60
N LEU A 36 -11.01 2.81 -7.59
CA LEU A 36 -10.42 2.56 -6.27
C LEU A 36 -10.08 1.07 -6.13
N GLY A 37 -8.98 0.76 -5.45
CA GLY A 37 -8.59 -0.61 -5.12
C GLY A 37 -9.45 -1.23 -4.02
N ASN A 38 -8.82 -2.08 -3.20
CA ASN A 38 -9.50 -2.78 -2.12
C ASN A 38 -10.14 -1.77 -1.13
N PRO A 39 -11.48 -1.78 -0.98
CA PRO A 39 -12.22 -0.84 -0.11
C PRO A 39 -11.82 -0.93 1.36
N ASP A 40 -11.24 -2.06 1.78
CA ASP A 40 -10.84 -2.29 3.16
C ASP A 40 -9.44 -1.77 3.50
N THR A 41 -8.76 -1.18 2.52
CA THR A 41 -7.49 -0.49 2.76
C THR A 41 -7.71 0.66 3.74
N GLN A 42 -6.94 0.66 4.82
CA GLN A 42 -6.99 1.65 5.88
C GLN A 42 -5.78 2.57 5.85
N LEU A 43 -5.98 3.86 6.13
CA LEU A 43 -4.92 4.85 6.29
C LEU A 43 -4.30 4.79 7.69
N PHE A 44 -2.97 4.65 7.72
CA PHE A 44 -2.16 4.72 8.94
C PHE A 44 -1.24 5.94 8.90
N GLY A 45 -1.59 6.98 9.67
CA GLY A 45 -0.75 8.17 9.82
C GLY A 45 0.40 7.97 10.80
N THR A 46 1.47 8.73 10.61
CA THR A 46 2.58 8.84 11.57
C THR A 46 2.11 9.49 12.87
N THR A 47 2.67 9.04 13.98
CA THR A 47 2.56 9.72 15.27
C THR A 47 3.76 10.65 15.47
N ILE A 48 3.72 11.49 16.51
CA ILE A 48 4.84 12.39 16.85
C ILE A 48 6.19 11.65 16.96
N VAL A 49 6.19 10.42 17.50
CA VAL A 49 7.43 9.64 17.67
C VAL A 49 7.96 9.01 16.37
N ASP A 50 7.09 8.88 15.37
CA ASP A 50 7.34 8.24 14.08
C ASP A 50 7.70 9.23 12.97
N ARG A 51 7.41 10.51 13.20
CA ARG A 51 7.53 11.55 12.19
C ARG A 51 8.98 11.67 11.70
N GLY A 52 9.12 11.76 10.38
CA GLY A 52 10.42 11.90 9.71
C GLY A 52 11.17 10.59 9.47
N TRP A 53 10.62 9.41 9.81
CA TRP A 53 11.32 8.16 9.54
C TRP A 53 10.44 6.93 9.26
N ALA A 54 9.22 6.89 9.79
CA ALA A 54 8.44 5.65 9.77
C ALA A 54 7.57 5.45 8.52
N CYS A 55 7.71 6.29 7.47
CA CYS A 55 6.79 6.26 6.33
C CYS A 55 6.74 4.88 5.66
N GLY A 56 7.88 4.21 5.50
CA GLY A 56 7.92 2.84 4.96
C GLY A 56 7.07 1.85 5.78
N TYR A 57 7.23 1.84 7.10
CA TYR A 57 6.45 0.99 8.00
C TYR A 57 4.96 1.33 7.98
N ARG A 58 4.61 2.62 7.96
CA ARG A 58 3.20 3.06 7.92
C ARG A 58 2.52 2.66 6.61
N ASN A 59 3.20 2.79 5.48
CA ASN A 59 2.70 2.29 4.21
C ASN A 59 2.61 0.75 4.18
N CYS A 60 3.54 0.03 4.83
CA CYS A 60 3.42 -1.42 5.03
C CYS A 60 2.13 -1.81 5.77
N GLN A 61 1.78 -1.08 6.84
CA GLN A 61 0.51 -1.26 7.56
C GLN A 61 -0.70 -1.07 6.63
N MET A 62 -0.66 -0.10 5.72
CA MET A 62 -1.74 0.13 4.75
C MET A 62 -1.86 -1.05 3.78
N LEU A 63 -0.75 -1.60 3.26
CA LEU A 63 -0.79 -2.82 2.44
C LEU A 63 -1.41 -4.00 3.19
N ILE A 64 -0.94 -4.25 4.42
CA ILE A 64 -1.41 -5.35 5.26
C ILE A 64 -2.90 -5.20 5.58
N SER A 65 -3.39 -3.97 5.81
CA SER A 65 -4.82 -3.76 6.08
C SER A 65 -5.75 -4.22 4.94
N GLY A 66 -5.31 -4.03 3.68
CA GLY A 66 -6.03 -4.54 2.51
C GLY A 66 -5.99 -6.07 2.40
N LEU A 67 -4.85 -6.68 2.76
CA LEU A 67 -4.67 -8.15 2.76
C LEU A 67 -5.54 -8.85 3.81
N MET A 68 -5.58 -8.33 5.03
CA MET A 68 -6.28 -8.97 6.16
C MET A 68 -7.79 -9.08 5.93
N SER A 69 -8.36 -8.14 5.17
CA SER A 69 -9.78 -8.15 4.82
C SER A 69 -10.09 -9.08 3.63
N ASP A 70 -9.05 -9.47 2.89
CA ASP A 70 -9.08 -10.44 1.78
C ASP A 70 -8.59 -11.84 2.23
N ALA A 71 -8.50 -12.11 3.54
CA ALA A 71 -7.96 -13.36 4.13
C ALA A 71 -8.70 -14.65 3.73
N GLY A 72 -9.81 -14.56 2.99
CA GLY A 72 -10.45 -15.70 2.32
C GLY A 72 -9.88 -16.00 0.91
N ARG A 73 -9.01 -15.14 0.37
CA ARG A 73 -8.45 -15.21 -1.01
C ARG A 73 -6.93 -15.30 -1.06
N VAL A 74 -6.24 -14.77 -0.06
CA VAL A 74 -4.78 -14.90 0.08
C VAL A 74 -4.55 -16.06 1.04
N ASP A 75 -3.78 -17.07 0.61
CA ASP A 75 -3.33 -18.17 1.49
C ASP A 75 -2.28 -17.64 2.47
N THR A 76 -2.74 -16.79 3.37
CA THR A 76 -1.97 -16.34 4.51
C THR A 76 -2.02 -17.44 5.54
N ASP A 77 -0.87 -18.03 5.85
CA ASP A 77 -0.71 -18.82 7.06
C ASP A 77 -1.08 -17.93 8.25
N SER A 78 -2.29 -18.13 8.77
CA SER A 78 -2.89 -17.30 9.81
C SER A 78 -2.05 -17.32 11.10
N SER A 79 -1.17 -18.32 11.25
CA SER A 79 -0.21 -18.41 12.34
C SER A 79 0.92 -17.37 12.26
N ARG A 80 1.14 -16.76 11.08
CA ARG A 80 2.17 -15.74 10.85
C ARG A 80 1.68 -14.31 11.07
N PHE A 81 0.38 -14.11 11.17
CA PHE A 81 -0.20 -12.83 11.57
C PHE A 81 -0.26 -12.75 13.10
N PRO A 82 -0.12 -11.54 13.70
CA PRO A 82 -0.30 -11.37 15.13
C PRO A 82 -1.66 -11.91 15.60
N GLU A 83 -1.68 -12.50 16.80
CA GLU A 83 -2.90 -13.00 17.44
C GLU A 83 -4.02 -11.94 17.39
N GLY A 84 -5.20 -12.36 16.95
CA GLY A 84 -6.37 -11.49 16.83
C GLY A 84 -6.55 -10.77 15.50
N HIS A 85 -5.75 -11.11 14.46
CA HIS A 85 -5.88 -10.53 13.11
C HIS A 85 -5.88 -9.00 13.12
N THR A 86 -4.92 -8.42 13.81
CA THR A 86 -4.71 -6.96 13.81
C THR A 86 -3.50 -6.57 12.95
N VAL A 87 -3.57 -5.39 12.34
CA VAL A 87 -2.46 -4.82 11.57
C VAL A 87 -1.24 -4.62 12.50
N PRO A 88 -0.05 -5.17 12.18
CA PRO A 88 1.12 -5.10 13.06
C PRO A 88 1.56 -3.66 13.35
N THR A 89 2.02 -3.39 14.57
CA THR A 89 2.66 -2.11 14.95
C THR A 89 4.00 -1.92 14.24
N VAL A 90 4.52 -0.68 14.20
CA VAL A 90 5.86 -0.38 13.65
C VAL A 90 6.95 -1.26 14.30
N ARG A 91 6.87 -1.47 15.62
CA ARG A 91 7.83 -2.34 16.33
C ARG A 91 7.72 -3.80 15.89
N GLN A 92 6.50 -4.32 15.72
CA GLN A 92 6.29 -5.68 15.22
C GLN A 92 6.79 -5.83 13.78
N LEU A 93 6.60 -4.82 12.92
CA LEU A 93 7.16 -4.82 11.57
C LEU A 93 8.70 -4.83 11.57
N GLN A 94 9.34 -4.10 12.49
CA GLN A 94 10.80 -4.20 12.69
C GLN A 94 11.22 -5.61 13.12
N GLU A 95 10.50 -6.22 14.05
CA GLU A 95 10.77 -7.60 14.51
C GLU A 95 10.59 -8.62 13.37
N MET A 96 9.55 -8.47 12.55
CA MET A 96 9.32 -9.29 11.35
C MET A 96 10.43 -9.13 10.31
N LEU A 97 10.92 -7.91 10.08
CA LEU A 97 12.03 -7.68 9.16
C LEU A 97 13.33 -8.36 9.62
N GLU A 98 13.66 -8.24 10.92
CA GLU A 98 14.82 -8.95 11.49
C GLU A 98 14.66 -10.47 11.51
N LEU A 99 13.42 -10.98 11.56
CA LEU A 99 13.13 -12.40 11.35
C LEU A 99 13.35 -12.80 9.88
N ALA A 100 12.81 -12.03 8.92
CA ALA A 100 13.00 -12.27 7.50
C ALA A 100 14.50 -12.35 7.12
N TRP A 101 15.33 -11.45 7.65
CA TRP A 101 16.78 -11.50 7.42
C TRP A 101 17.43 -12.77 7.99
N ARG A 102 16.98 -13.24 9.16
CA ARG A 102 17.44 -14.51 9.75
C ARG A 102 16.99 -15.72 8.94
N ASP A 103 15.84 -15.62 8.29
CA ASP A 103 15.31 -16.63 7.37
C ASP A 103 16.00 -16.60 6.00
N GLY A 104 16.97 -15.69 5.78
CA GLY A 104 17.82 -15.64 4.60
C GLY A 104 17.35 -14.69 3.49
N PHE A 105 16.33 -13.87 3.74
CA PHE A 105 15.91 -12.84 2.79
C PHE A 105 16.87 -11.64 2.82
N ASP A 106 17.25 -11.13 1.64
CA ASP A 106 17.97 -9.86 1.44
C ASP A 106 19.16 -9.61 2.39
N ALA A 107 20.18 -10.46 2.30
CA ALA A 107 21.40 -10.33 3.10
C ALA A 107 22.09 -8.97 2.91
N ASP A 108 22.08 -8.44 1.69
CA ASP A 108 22.69 -7.15 1.35
C ASP A 108 21.93 -5.99 2.02
N GLY A 109 20.59 -5.98 1.94
CA GLY A 109 19.76 -4.98 2.65
C GLY A 109 19.90 -5.08 4.17
N ALA A 110 20.02 -6.30 4.71
CA ALA A 110 20.30 -6.52 6.12
C ALA A 110 21.65 -5.91 6.53
N GLU A 111 22.71 -6.13 5.74
CA GLU A 111 24.05 -5.57 5.99
C GLU A 111 24.03 -4.03 5.92
N GLN A 112 23.36 -3.45 4.92
CA GLN A 112 23.19 -2.00 4.78
C GLN A 112 22.53 -1.35 6.01
N LEU A 113 21.60 -2.07 6.64
CA LEU A 113 20.94 -1.65 7.87
C LEU A 113 21.58 -2.24 9.13
N GLY A 114 22.78 -2.82 9.05
CA GLY A 114 23.54 -3.34 10.19
C GLY A 114 22.80 -4.43 10.98
N HIS A 115 22.00 -5.24 10.30
CA HIS A 115 21.19 -6.36 10.83
C HIS A 115 20.29 -6.00 12.02
N ARG A 116 19.94 -4.72 12.17
CA ARG A 116 19.12 -4.25 13.29
C ARG A 116 18.29 -3.04 12.92
N VAL A 117 16.97 -3.19 13.03
CA VAL A 117 16.00 -2.10 12.93
C VAL A 117 15.16 -1.94 14.21
N VAL A 118 14.98 -3.00 15.00
CA VAL A 118 14.20 -2.97 16.24
C VAL A 118 14.79 -1.96 17.22
N GLY A 119 13.94 -1.02 17.65
CA GLY A 119 14.30 0.06 18.56
C GLY A 119 15.11 1.20 17.90
N THR A 120 15.21 1.20 16.58
CA THR A 120 15.87 2.26 15.81
C THR A 120 14.86 3.12 15.06
N LYS A 121 15.34 4.23 14.47
CA LYS A 121 14.58 5.09 13.55
C LYS A 121 15.07 4.95 12.09
N LYS A 122 15.60 3.79 11.73
CA LYS A 122 16.13 3.56 10.38
C LYS A 122 14.99 3.60 9.36
N TRP A 123 15.24 4.31 8.27
CA TRP A 123 14.37 4.31 7.10
C TRP A 123 14.42 2.93 6.45
N ILE A 124 13.29 2.52 5.89
CA ILE A 124 13.16 1.31 5.09
C ILE A 124 12.53 1.67 3.76
N GLY A 125 12.81 0.88 2.74
CA GLY A 125 12.27 1.02 1.40
C GLY A 125 11.66 -0.27 0.88
N THR A 126 11.49 -0.33 -0.44
CA THR A 126 10.76 -1.38 -1.15
C THR A 126 11.26 -2.80 -0.85
N THR A 127 12.59 -2.98 -0.70
CA THR A 127 13.25 -4.27 -0.42
C THR A 127 12.90 -4.82 0.97
N GLU A 128 12.89 -3.96 1.99
CA GLU A 128 12.48 -4.36 3.33
C GLU A 128 10.98 -4.66 3.40
N ILE A 129 10.15 -3.93 2.65
CA ILE A 129 8.70 -4.22 2.55
C ILE A 129 8.49 -5.59 1.90
N TYR A 130 9.24 -5.91 0.83
CA TYR A 130 9.23 -7.24 0.23
C TYR A 130 9.58 -8.32 1.26
N CYS A 131 10.64 -8.13 2.05
CA CYS A 131 11.06 -9.09 3.08
C CYS A 131 9.99 -9.32 4.14
N ILE A 132 9.33 -8.25 4.61
CA ILE A 132 8.23 -8.35 5.59
C ILE A 132 7.06 -9.15 4.99
N LEU A 133 6.65 -8.85 3.77
CA LEU A 133 5.57 -9.57 3.09
C LEU A 133 5.94 -11.04 2.85
N ALA A 134 7.17 -11.31 2.42
CA ALA A 134 7.69 -12.66 2.22
C ALA A 134 7.68 -13.47 3.52
N HIS A 135 8.07 -12.88 4.65
CA HIS A 135 8.00 -13.51 5.97
C HIS A 135 6.55 -13.87 6.36
N LEU A 136 5.58 -13.04 5.97
CA LEU A 136 4.14 -13.31 6.12
C LEU A 136 3.59 -14.33 5.10
N GLY A 137 4.42 -14.87 4.20
CA GLY A 137 4.02 -15.79 3.15
C GLY A 137 3.32 -15.11 1.95
N VAL A 138 3.41 -13.79 1.85
CA VAL A 138 2.74 -13.00 0.80
C VAL A 138 3.72 -12.76 -0.35
N ARG A 139 3.34 -13.21 -1.56
CA ARG A 139 4.09 -12.91 -2.78
C ARG A 139 3.85 -11.47 -3.22
N SER A 140 4.92 -10.79 -3.57
CA SER A 140 4.90 -9.44 -4.10
C SER A 140 5.97 -9.27 -5.16
N SER A 141 5.78 -8.27 -6.01
CA SER A 141 6.68 -7.96 -7.12
C SER A 141 7.08 -6.49 -7.09
N ILE A 142 8.32 -6.20 -7.50
CA ILE A 142 8.86 -4.84 -7.56
C ILE A 142 9.01 -4.40 -9.02
N VAL A 143 8.54 -3.19 -9.32
CA VAL A 143 8.78 -2.49 -10.58
C VAL A 143 9.66 -1.27 -10.30
N ASP A 144 10.77 -1.16 -11.02
CA ASP A 144 11.77 -0.11 -10.87
C ASP A 144 11.71 0.85 -12.06
N PHE A 145 11.15 2.05 -11.84
CA PHE A 145 11.15 3.17 -12.77
C PHE A 145 12.41 4.00 -12.51
N HIS A 146 13.52 3.55 -13.09
CA HIS A 146 14.86 4.00 -12.72
C HIS A 146 15.26 5.38 -13.28
N CYS A 147 14.45 5.94 -14.18
CA CYS A 147 14.62 7.30 -14.70
C CYS A 147 13.29 7.90 -15.13
N PRO A 148 13.19 9.25 -15.25
CA PRO A 148 12.03 9.88 -15.87
C PRO A 148 11.86 9.47 -17.34
N THR A 149 10.62 9.24 -17.76
CA THR A 149 10.26 8.85 -19.13
C THR A 149 9.85 10.00 -20.04
N ALA A 150 9.78 11.21 -19.52
CA ALA A 150 9.46 12.40 -20.29
C ALA A 150 10.63 13.40 -20.32
N PRO A 151 10.79 14.18 -21.41
CA PRO A 151 11.82 15.22 -21.51
C PRO A 151 11.74 16.31 -20.44
N ASP A 152 10.56 16.54 -19.85
CA ASP A 152 10.37 17.53 -18.78
C ASP A 152 10.71 16.99 -17.38
N GLY A 153 11.30 15.79 -17.31
CA GLY A 153 11.69 15.12 -16.08
C GLY A 153 10.53 14.49 -15.31
N THR A 154 9.36 14.30 -15.93
CA THR A 154 8.23 13.55 -15.34
C THR A 154 8.28 12.05 -15.66
N HIS A 155 7.45 11.28 -14.95
CA HIS A 155 7.32 9.82 -15.07
C HIS A 155 5.96 9.37 -15.65
N PRO A 156 5.63 9.65 -16.93
CA PRO A 156 4.37 9.16 -17.51
C PRO A 156 4.25 7.63 -17.54
N ALA A 157 5.34 6.86 -17.72
CA ALA A 157 5.25 5.40 -17.71
C ALA A 157 4.82 4.84 -16.35
N LEU A 158 5.23 5.47 -15.24
CA LEU A 158 4.73 5.17 -13.90
C LEU A 158 3.21 5.35 -13.83
N PHE A 159 2.72 6.49 -14.33
CA PHE A 159 1.28 6.80 -14.33
C PHE A 159 0.49 5.82 -15.19
N SER A 160 0.97 5.52 -16.40
CA SER A 160 0.36 4.51 -17.28
C SER A 160 0.32 3.14 -16.63
N TRP A 161 1.44 2.69 -16.06
CA TRP A 161 1.51 1.37 -15.42
C TRP A 161 0.54 1.25 -14.23
N ILE A 162 0.45 2.28 -13.39
CA ILE A 162 -0.48 2.28 -12.25
C ILE A 162 -1.94 2.33 -12.72
N ALA A 163 -2.23 3.13 -13.75
CA ALA A 163 -3.56 3.20 -14.35
C ALA A 163 -3.99 1.83 -14.91
N GLU A 164 -3.10 1.14 -15.61
CA GLU A 164 -3.31 -0.21 -16.12
C GLU A 164 -3.56 -1.20 -14.97
N TYR A 165 -2.75 -1.16 -13.91
CA TYR A 165 -2.91 -2.04 -12.74
C TYR A 165 -4.32 -1.99 -12.14
N PHE A 166 -4.88 -0.79 -11.94
CA PHE A 166 -6.23 -0.64 -11.40
C PHE A 166 -7.33 -0.91 -12.44
N THR A 167 -7.10 -0.57 -13.70
CA THR A 167 -8.08 -0.77 -14.78
C THR A 167 -8.30 -2.25 -15.10
N ASP A 168 -7.25 -3.06 -15.02
CA ASP A 168 -7.29 -4.53 -15.16
C ASP A 168 -8.02 -5.21 -13.97
N GLY A 169 -8.31 -4.47 -12.91
CA GLY A 169 -9.04 -4.98 -11.75
C GLY A 169 -10.47 -5.45 -12.06
N ARG A 170 -10.80 -6.66 -11.63
CA ARG A 170 -12.20 -7.14 -11.61
C ARG A 170 -13.02 -6.28 -10.66
N ALA A 171 -14.27 -5.96 -11.05
CA ALA A 171 -15.17 -5.19 -10.22
C ALA A 171 -15.43 -5.91 -8.89
N ASN A 172 -15.37 -5.17 -7.77
CA ASN A 172 -15.70 -5.71 -6.46
C ASN A 172 -17.21 -5.57 -6.22
N THR A 173 -17.97 -6.65 -6.38
CA THR A 173 -19.44 -6.65 -6.29
C THR A 173 -19.99 -6.38 -4.88
N THR A 174 -19.19 -6.54 -3.84
CA THR A 174 -19.64 -6.42 -2.43
C THR A 174 -19.91 -4.96 -2.03
N CYS A 175 -19.12 -4.01 -2.53
CA CYS A 175 -19.31 -2.57 -2.28
C CYS A 175 -20.25 -1.90 -3.29
N SER A 176 -20.53 -2.51 -4.45
CA SER A 176 -21.53 -2.02 -5.40
C SER A 176 -22.98 -2.37 -5.00
N SER A 177 -23.20 -3.42 -4.21
CA SER A 177 -24.56 -3.88 -3.87
C SER A 177 -25.20 -3.15 -2.68
N ALA A 178 -24.42 -2.50 -1.81
CA ALA A 178 -24.94 -1.94 -0.56
C ALA A 178 -25.55 -0.52 -0.68
N LEU A 179 -25.40 0.16 -1.82
CA LEU A 179 -25.80 1.57 -1.99
C LEU A 179 -26.51 1.91 -3.30
N VAL A 180 -26.60 0.98 -4.28
CA VAL A 180 -27.42 1.22 -5.47
C VAL A 180 -28.87 0.88 -5.15
N GLY A 181 -29.51 1.81 -4.43
CA GLY A 181 -30.96 1.93 -4.44
C GLY A 181 -31.39 2.10 -5.90
N ARG A 182 -32.03 1.07 -6.46
CA ARG A 182 -32.73 1.13 -7.75
C ARG A 182 -33.64 2.35 -7.74
N SER A 183 -33.32 3.35 -8.56
CA SER A 183 -34.24 4.26 -9.26
C SER A 183 -33.42 5.32 -9.99
N GLN A 184 -33.24 5.19 -11.30
CA GLN A 184 -33.45 6.24 -12.30
C GLN A 184 -33.00 5.76 -13.70
N SER A 185 -33.81 6.16 -14.68
CA SER A 185 -33.73 5.92 -16.11
C SER A 185 -32.44 6.48 -16.75
N PRO A 186 -32.04 5.98 -17.94
CA PRO A 186 -30.88 6.50 -18.65
C PRO A 186 -31.28 7.78 -19.39
N GLU A 187 -31.16 8.92 -18.72
CA GLU A 187 -31.17 10.23 -19.40
C GLU A 187 -29.79 10.89 -19.27
N SER A 188 -29.04 10.80 -20.37
CA SER A 188 -28.10 11.79 -20.90
C SER A 188 -27.45 12.78 -19.89
N GLY A 189 -26.43 12.30 -19.20
CA GLY A 189 -25.42 13.11 -18.50
C GLY A 189 -24.28 12.18 -18.11
N ALA A 190 -23.02 12.54 -18.40
CA ALA A 190 -21.86 11.68 -18.17
C ALA A 190 -21.82 11.21 -16.70
N ALA A 191 -22.21 9.96 -16.46
CA ALA A 191 -22.33 9.42 -15.12
C ALA A 191 -20.93 9.25 -14.51
N SER A 192 -20.57 10.23 -13.70
CA SER A 192 -19.38 10.27 -12.86
C SER A 192 -19.45 9.06 -11.91
N SER A 193 -18.64 8.03 -12.16
CA SER A 193 -18.75 6.73 -11.47
C SER A 193 -17.48 6.41 -10.69
N ILE A 194 -17.64 6.26 -9.38
CA ILE A 194 -16.66 5.59 -8.52
C ILE A 194 -16.87 4.10 -8.67
N ARG A 195 -15.81 3.38 -9.00
CA ARG A 195 -15.79 1.92 -9.08
C ARG A 195 -14.68 1.37 -8.18
N PHE A 196 -15.03 0.45 -7.29
CA PHE A 196 -14.05 -0.34 -6.55
C PHE A 196 -13.67 -1.60 -7.34
N VAL A 197 -12.39 -1.97 -7.30
CA VAL A 197 -11.86 -3.19 -7.91
C VAL A 197 -11.13 -4.05 -6.87
N ALA A 198 -11.08 -5.36 -7.10
CA ALA A 198 -10.37 -6.31 -6.25
C ALA A 198 -8.85 -6.29 -6.51
N LYS A 199 -8.22 -5.11 -6.45
CA LYS A 199 -6.77 -4.91 -6.55
C LYS A 199 -6.26 -4.34 -5.23
N GLN A 200 -5.18 -4.91 -4.71
CA GLN A 200 -4.53 -4.44 -3.48
C GLN A 200 -3.88 -3.06 -3.70
N PRO A 201 -3.72 -2.24 -2.65
CA PRO A 201 -3.01 -0.97 -2.76
C PRO A 201 -1.54 -1.18 -3.16
N LEU A 202 -0.93 -0.15 -3.73
CA LEU A 202 0.46 -0.18 -4.21
C LEU A 202 1.36 0.61 -3.26
N TYR A 203 2.50 0.04 -2.90
CA TYR A 203 3.56 0.79 -2.22
C TYR A 203 4.38 1.56 -3.24
N LEU A 204 4.52 2.87 -3.04
CA LEU A 204 5.26 3.76 -3.94
C LEU A 204 6.41 4.41 -3.18
N GLN A 205 7.63 4.06 -3.56
CA GLN A 205 8.88 4.61 -3.02
C GLN A 205 9.50 5.61 -3.99
N HIS A 206 10.03 6.70 -3.45
CA HIS A 206 11.07 7.50 -4.10
C HIS A 206 12.14 7.90 -3.06
N GLN A 207 13.24 8.53 -3.47
CA GLN A 207 14.25 8.96 -2.51
C GLN A 207 13.62 9.90 -1.45
N GLY A 208 13.79 9.54 -0.18
CA GLY A 208 13.37 10.35 0.97
C GLY A 208 11.94 10.13 1.48
N HIS A 209 11.06 9.45 0.74
CA HIS A 209 9.68 9.21 1.21
C HIS A 209 8.99 8.04 0.50
N SER A 210 7.96 7.48 1.15
CA SER A 210 7.07 6.48 0.56
C SER A 210 5.62 6.84 0.79
N ARG A 211 4.76 6.35 -0.10
CA ARG A 211 3.30 6.55 -0.06
C ARG A 211 2.57 5.29 -0.49
N THR A 212 1.25 5.28 -0.33
CA THR A 212 0.39 4.17 -0.76
C THR A 212 -0.59 4.64 -1.81
N VAL A 213 -0.53 4.09 -3.03
CA VAL A 213 -1.50 4.39 -4.09
C VAL A 213 -2.70 3.47 -3.94
N VAL A 214 -3.89 4.05 -3.85
CA VAL A 214 -5.15 3.34 -3.57
C VAL A 214 -6.15 3.40 -4.72
N GLY A 215 -5.79 4.08 -5.80
CA GLY A 215 -6.61 4.16 -6.99
C GLY A 215 -6.12 5.20 -7.98
N VAL A 216 -6.94 5.43 -9.00
CA VAL A 216 -6.70 6.41 -10.05
C VAL A 216 -7.98 7.17 -10.37
N GLU A 217 -7.81 8.43 -10.73
CA GLU A 217 -8.85 9.29 -11.26
C GLU A 217 -8.49 9.61 -12.71
N MET A 218 -9.41 9.30 -13.62
CA MET A 218 -9.24 9.45 -15.05
C MET A 218 -10.17 10.54 -15.58
N SER A 219 -9.60 11.39 -16.44
CA SER A 219 -10.29 12.46 -17.14
C SER A 219 -9.76 12.58 -18.57
N GLU A 220 -10.42 13.37 -19.40
CA GLU A 220 -9.93 13.71 -20.75
C GLU A 220 -8.55 14.40 -20.72
N ILE A 221 -8.23 15.10 -19.62
CA ILE A 221 -6.99 15.86 -19.45
C ILE A 221 -5.83 14.94 -19.01
N GLY A 222 -6.13 13.76 -18.47
CA GLY A 222 -5.14 12.79 -18.04
C GLY A 222 -5.54 12.03 -16.78
N THR A 223 -4.56 11.33 -16.21
CA THR A 223 -4.72 10.50 -15.01
C THR A 223 -4.07 11.15 -13.80
N ASN A 224 -4.79 11.17 -12.68
CA ASN A 224 -4.25 11.47 -11.35
C ASN A 224 -4.18 10.18 -10.54
N LEU A 225 -3.13 10.02 -9.74
CA LEU A 225 -3.08 8.93 -8.76
C LEU A 225 -3.80 9.38 -7.49
N LEU A 226 -4.53 8.47 -6.85
CA LEU A 226 -5.15 8.69 -5.55
C LEU A 226 -4.27 8.06 -4.48
N VAL A 227 -3.71 8.88 -3.61
CA VAL A 227 -2.59 8.49 -2.75
C VAL A 227 -2.88 8.76 -1.29
N PHE A 228 -2.65 7.77 -0.44
CA PHE A 228 -2.51 7.95 1.00
C PHE A 228 -1.07 8.35 1.33
N ASP A 229 -0.92 9.43 2.09
CA ASP A 229 0.35 9.83 2.69
C ASP A 229 0.34 9.50 4.19
N SER A 230 1.43 8.92 4.68
CA SER A 230 1.60 8.65 6.10
C SER A 230 2.02 9.90 6.89
N ASP A 231 2.50 10.96 6.23
CA ASP A 231 2.82 12.26 6.85
C ASP A 231 1.61 13.20 6.95
N VAL A 232 0.44 12.64 7.25
CA VAL A 232 -0.76 13.42 7.59
C VAL A 232 -0.70 13.83 9.07
N ASP A 233 -0.74 15.14 9.34
CA ASP A 233 -0.74 15.66 10.70
C ASP A 233 -2.11 15.49 11.36
N THR A 234 -2.22 14.45 12.19
CA THR A 234 -3.45 14.07 12.88
C THR A 234 -3.92 15.07 13.96
N GLY A 235 -3.18 16.15 14.25
CA GLY A 235 -3.60 17.21 15.17
C GLY A 235 -4.48 18.30 14.56
N SER A 236 -4.56 18.37 13.22
CA SER A 236 -5.08 19.54 12.49
C SER A 236 -6.58 19.50 12.14
N GLY A 237 -7.26 18.36 12.36
CA GLY A 237 -8.68 18.21 11.99
C GLY A 237 -8.94 18.10 10.48
N ASP A 238 -7.90 17.97 9.65
CA ASP A 238 -8.03 17.80 8.22
C ASP A 238 -8.76 16.49 7.86
N ARG A 239 -9.59 16.56 6.80
CA ARG A 239 -10.27 15.39 6.24
C ARG A 239 -9.22 14.40 5.74
N LEU A 240 -9.10 13.29 6.45
CA LEU A 240 -8.27 12.15 6.08
C LEU A 240 -8.85 11.51 4.81
N SER A 241 -8.33 11.86 3.64
CA SER A 241 -8.71 11.27 2.36
C SER A 241 -7.47 11.12 1.48
N PRO A 242 -7.49 10.22 0.47
CA PRO A 242 -6.43 10.20 -0.52
C PRO A 242 -6.35 11.56 -1.22
N PHE A 243 -5.15 12.05 -1.44
CA PHE A 243 -4.94 13.26 -2.21
C PHE A 243 -4.60 12.92 -3.66
N ARG A 244 -4.84 13.88 -4.57
CA ARG A 244 -4.51 13.75 -5.99
C ARG A 244 -3.01 13.99 -6.19
N TYR A 245 -2.28 12.93 -6.54
CA TYR A 245 -0.89 13.01 -6.97
C TYR A 245 -0.83 13.13 -8.49
N MET A 246 -0.41 14.29 -8.97
CA MET A 246 -0.44 14.67 -10.38
C MET A 246 0.90 14.37 -11.04
N LEU A 247 0.90 14.14 -12.36
CA LEU A 247 2.13 13.81 -13.10
C LEU A 247 3.26 14.84 -12.88
N ARG A 248 2.92 16.13 -12.84
CA ARG A 248 3.88 17.22 -12.55
C ARG A 248 4.58 17.10 -11.19
N SER A 249 3.98 16.41 -10.23
CA SER A 249 4.57 16.17 -8.90
C SER A 249 5.74 15.18 -8.95
N THR A 250 5.98 14.52 -10.09
CA THR A 250 7.14 13.64 -10.32
C THR A 250 8.37 14.36 -10.85
N ARG A 251 8.25 15.65 -11.24
CA ARG A 251 9.38 16.42 -11.75
C ARG A 251 10.50 16.49 -10.72
N GLY A 252 11.72 16.22 -11.18
CA GLY A 252 12.93 16.28 -10.35
C GLY A 252 13.13 15.05 -9.46
N VAL A 253 12.21 14.07 -9.48
CA VAL A 253 12.42 12.78 -8.83
C VAL A 253 13.12 11.84 -9.80
N GLY A 254 14.32 11.39 -9.45
CA GLY A 254 15.15 10.57 -10.36
C GLY A 254 14.62 9.15 -10.57
N GLN A 255 13.96 8.57 -9.57
CA GLN A 255 13.56 7.17 -9.58
C GLN A 255 12.34 6.94 -8.70
N TYR A 256 11.48 6.02 -9.14
CA TYR A 256 10.43 5.42 -8.33
C TYR A 256 10.56 3.90 -8.31
N GLN A 257 10.19 3.31 -7.20
CA GLN A 257 9.92 1.87 -7.13
C GLN A 257 8.48 1.66 -6.69
N VAL A 258 7.81 0.71 -7.34
CA VAL A 258 6.47 0.28 -6.97
C VAL A 258 6.53 -1.16 -6.52
N LEU A 259 5.97 -1.47 -5.35
CA LEU A 259 5.71 -2.83 -4.93
C LEU A 259 4.21 -3.09 -4.95
N PHE A 260 3.83 -4.22 -5.54
CA PHE A 260 2.46 -4.71 -5.60
C PHE A 260 2.38 -6.16 -5.14
N ILE A 261 1.26 -6.52 -4.53
CA ILE A 261 0.97 -7.90 -4.14
C ILE A 261 0.51 -8.66 -5.38
N ASP A 262 1.09 -9.83 -5.63
CA ASP A 262 0.71 -10.65 -6.78
C ASP A 262 -0.70 -11.22 -6.56
N GLY A 263 -1.58 -11.03 -7.55
CA GLY A 263 -2.91 -11.61 -7.53
C GLY A 263 -2.85 -13.13 -7.59
N ASP A 264 -3.69 -13.77 -6.78
CA ASP A 264 -4.14 -15.15 -6.93
C ASP A 264 -3.16 -16.18 -6.36
N GLY A 265 -3.63 -16.94 -5.36
CA GLY A 265 -2.95 -18.10 -4.75
C GLY A 265 -2.72 -19.29 -5.71
N SER A 266 -2.44 -19.04 -6.98
CA SER A 266 -2.18 -20.04 -8.01
C SER A 266 -0.89 -20.84 -7.78
N SER A 267 -0.11 -20.48 -6.77
CA SER A 267 0.98 -21.31 -6.26
C SER A 267 1.12 -21.20 -4.74
N ALA A 268 0.06 -21.54 -4.00
CA ALA A 268 0.12 -21.77 -2.54
C ALA A 268 1.30 -22.68 -2.10
N ASN A 269 1.90 -23.44 -3.02
CA ASN A 269 3.04 -24.33 -2.79
C ASN A 269 4.40 -23.82 -3.30
N GLU A 270 4.50 -22.63 -3.90
CA GLU A 270 5.81 -22.06 -4.25
C GLU A 270 6.34 -21.20 -3.11
N ALA A 271 7.55 -21.54 -2.63
CA ALA A 271 8.25 -20.74 -1.66
C ALA A 271 8.50 -19.32 -2.21
N VAL A 272 8.29 -18.29 -1.38
CA VAL A 272 8.63 -16.92 -1.73
C VAL A 272 10.15 -16.82 -1.96
N SER A 273 10.56 -16.19 -3.05
CA SER A 273 11.98 -16.05 -3.42
C SER A 273 12.76 -15.28 -2.35
N GLN A 274 13.91 -15.81 -1.92
CA GLN A 274 14.87 -15.09 -1.09
C GLN A 274 15.68 -14.05 -1.88
N VAL A 275 15.73 -14.20 -3.20
CA VAL A 275 16.39 -13.27 -4.11
C VAL A 275 15.39 -12.24 -4.58
N ILE A 276 15.63 -10.97 -4.23
CA ILE A 276 14.80 -9.86 -4.68
C ILE A 276 15.18 -9.50 -6.12
N ALA A 277 14.21 -9.56 -7.02
CA ALA A 277 14.33 -9.08 -8.38
C ALA A 277 13.33 -7.96 -8.65
N SER A 278 13.71 -6.99 -9.47
CA SER A 278 12.81 -5.93 -9.93
C SER A 278 12.71 -5.92 -11.44
N ARG A 279 11.50 -5.65 -11.95
CA ARG A 279 11.29 -5.38 -13.36
C ARG A 279 11.60 -3.92 -13.63
N ARG A 280 12.62 -3.65 -14.43
CA ARG A 280 12.98 -2.28 -14.83
C ARG A 280 12.08 -1.77 -15.95
N ILE A 281 11.57 -0.55 -15.78
CA ILE A 281 10.88 0.20 -16.81
C ILE A 281 11.68 1.49 -17.03
N PRO A 282 12.14 1.75 -18.27
CA PRO A 282 12.79 3.00 -18.61
C PRO A 282 11.81 4.15 -18.50
#